data_AF-A0A3M1TZV8-F1
#
_entry.id   AF-A0A3M1TZV8-F1
#
_cell.length_a   1.000
_cell.length_b   1.000
_cell.length_c   1.000
_cell.angle_alpha   90.00
_cell.angle_beta   90.00
_cell.angle_gamma   90.00
#
_symmetry.space_group_name_H-M   'P 1'
#
loop_
_entity.id
_entity.type
_entity.pdbx_description
1 polymer ?
#
loop_
_entity_poly.entity_id
_entity_poly.type
_entity_poly.pdbx_seq_one_letter_code
_entity_poly.pdbx_strand_id
1 'polypeptide(L)'
;MQKGHFLPLAANDAIARDAGTRINAENRTYFHSPKIGSTNRIHKFPCSSGEFCCFFWNICSCITEKIPEGVNFSAASLCCHGREAIFLAKFYTSCLNLFYSLAGKLPLAQLAHLRKWLLRLLKAGISLAACYYIWQRLSADARFWHDWQHYLSLQHAGLLLLSVLLIAANWGLEAAKWYYMLQPLHRELKFGTAFKAVITGIATGMFTPNRIGEYVGRMYMLPANMRTAAVTYTFINRIHQMLITLCAGALAVEYMWACHPALFGQFVPPGSVLWLRLALWAGCILGAGMALRPQWFSWLLQLLPAYAWVQRARQAIEELHGRRLGLAVGLSALRYGVFATQYVLLMYVFGYGQGVAAALAMTALIFLVKSLIPFLAVAELGVRESLAIIVMGALSVTAATAFCSTFVLYLFNVILPALLGLVYVLRLK
;
A
#
# COMPACT_ATOMS: atom_id res chain seq x y z
N MET A 1 -52.49 50.05 -19.69
CA MET A 1 -52.26 51.09 -18.65
C MET A 1 -50.76 51.23 -18.41
N GLN A 2 -50.30 52.32 -17.79
CA GLN A 2 -48.92 52.85 -17.80
C GLN A 2 -47.84 51.87 -17.24
N LYS A 3 -46.63 51.80 -17.85
CA LYS A 3 -45.35 52.48 -17.46
C LYS A 3 -45.04 52.43 -15.95
N GLY A 4 -43.82 52.16 -15.46
CA GLY A 4 -42.52 51.89 -16.10
C GLY A 4 -41.35 52.50 -15.28
N HIS A 5 -40.20 51.81 -15.18
CA HIS A 5 -38.89 52.23 -14.62
C HIS A 5 -38.79 52.78 -13.18
N PHE A 6 -37.88 52.24 -12.35
CA PHE A 6 -36.56 52.81 -12.02
C PHE A 6 -35.94 52.15 -10.75
N LEU A 7 -34.70 51.66 -10.90
CA LEU A 7 -33.67 51.60 -9.84
C LEU A 7 -33.09 53.03 -9.67
N PRO A 8 -32.50 53.47 -8.53
CA PRO A 8 -31.16 52.96 -8.15
C PRO A 8 -30.64 53.13 -6.69
N LEU A 9 -29.49 52.47 -6.44
CA LEU A 9 -28.26 52.89 -5.72
C LEU A 9 -28.26 53.50 -4.30
N ALA A 10 -27.20 53.09 -3.57
CA ALA A 10 -26.52 53.80 -2.46
C ALA A 10 -27.34 54.01 -1.16
N ALA A 11 -26.80 54.35 0.02
CA ALA A 11 -25.53 54.10 0.74
C ALA A 11 -25.76 54.68 2.18
N ASN A 12 -24.87 54.67 3.19
CA ASN A 12 -23.54 54.09 3.47
C ASN A 12 -23.39 54.06 5.02
N ASP A 13 -22.40 53.35 5.58
CA ASP A 13 -21.81 53.67 6.92
C ASP A 13 -22.78 53.54 8.15
N ALA A 14 -22.41 53.53 9.44
CA ALA A 14 -21.12 53.37 10.13
C ALA A 14 -21.32 53.07 11.65
N ILE A 15 -20.33 52.39 12.25
CA ILE A 15 -19.70 52.70 13.56
C ILE A 15 -20.50 52.56 14.90
N ALA A 16 -19.80 51.95 15.88
CA ALA A 16 -19.94 52.10 17.35
C ALA A 16 -21.19 51.50 18.05
N ARG A 17 -21.16 51.16 19.35
CA ARG A 17 -20.09 50.92 20.35
C ARG A 17 -20.73 50.05 21.46
N ASP A 18 -20.01 49.06 21.99
CA ASP A 18 -19.47 49.04 23.36
C ASP A 18 -20.51 48.85 24.49
N ALA A 19 -20.36 47.75 25.25
CA ALA A 19 -20.85 47.53 26.62
C ALA A 19 -20.51 46.08 27.04
N GLY A 20 -19.48 45.89 27.86
CA GLY A 20 -19.19 44.58 28.48
C GLY A 20 -19.59 44.54 29.95
N THR A 21 -19.83 43.34 30.49
CA THR A 21 -19.80 43.12 31.95
C THR A 21 -19.47 41.66 32.31
N ARG A 22 -18.33 41.50 33.00
CA ARG A 22 -18.03 40.63 34.18
C ARG A 22 -18.79 39.30 34.37
N ILE A 23 -18.06 38.25 34.77
CA ILE A 23 -18.16 37.69 36.15
C ILE A 23 -16.97 36.74 36.47
N ASN A 24 -16.34 37.06 37.60
CA ASN A 24 -15.56 36.30 38.59
C ASN A 24 -14.59 35.17 38.21
N ALA A 25 -13.37 35.30 38.75
CA ALA A 25 -12.50 34.20 39.12
C ALA A 25 -12.57 33.98 40.64
N GLU A 26 -12.37 32.75 41.13
CA GLU A 26 -11.65 32.48 42.38
C GLU A 26 -11.44 30.96 42.62
N ASN A 27 -10.18 30.52 42.60
CA ASN A 27 -9.60 29.63 43.61
C ASN A 27 -8.11 29.42 43.32
N ARG A 28 -7.24 29.91 44.21
CA ARG A 28 -5.81 29.60 44.25
C ARG A 28 -5.42 29.25 45.68
N THR A 29 -4.88 28.05 45.87
CA THR A 29 -4.07 27.71 47.04
C THR A 29 -2.70 27.22 46.56
N TYR A 30 -1.64 27.77 47.15
CA TYR A 30 -0.26 27.50 46.78
C TYR A 30 0.26 26.28 47.57
N PHE A 31 1.16 25.50 46.95
CA PHE A 31 2.19 24.76 47.69
C PHE A 31 3.53 24.82 46.94
N HIS A 32 4.63 24.74 47.70
CA HIS A 32 5.96 25.18 47.29
C HIS A 32 6.67 24.30 46.24
N SER A 33 7.53 24.94 45.44
CA SER A 33 8.56 24.32 44.60
C SER A 33 9.94 24.49 45.24
N PRO A 34 10.81 23.46 45.20
CA PRO A 34 12.25 23.64 45.17
C PRO A 34 12.72 23.79 43.70
N LYS A 35 13.62 24.75 43.46
CA LYS A 35 14.23 25.03 42.14
C LYS A 35 15.31 23.99 41.82
N ILE A 36 15.31 23.44 40.61
CA ILE A 36 16.51 22.86 39.97
C ILE A 36 16.61 23.34 38.51
N GLY A 37 17.79 23.85 38.15
CA GLY A 37 18.40 23.96 36.81
C GLY A 37 17.53 24.08 35.54
N SER A 38 17.43 25.32 35.03
CA SER A 38 17.49 25.67 33.59
C SER A 38 17.05 24.62 32.55
N THR A 39 15.76 24.57 32.22
CA THR A 39 15.28 23.90 31.01
C THR A 39 15.38 24.82 29.78
N ASN A 40 16.06 24.33 28.74
CA ASN A 40 16.05 24.97 27.42
C ASN A 40 14.63 24.91 26.82
N ARG A 41 14.11 26.04 26.33
CA ARG A 41 12.76 26.08 25.72
C ARG A 41 12.76 25.38 24.37
N ILE A 42 12.12 24.22 24.27
CA ILE A 42 11.69 23.67 22.99
C ILE A 42 10.31 24.25 22.66
N HIS A 43 10.22 25.02 21.59
CA HIS A 43 8.95 25.57 21.10
C HIS A 43 8.00 24.42 20.70
N LYS A 44 6.80 24.37 21.31
CA LYS A 44 5.69 23.57 20.80
C LYS A 44 5.19 24.18 19.50
N PHE A 45 5.37 23.50 18.37
CA PHE A 45 4.61 23.78 17.15
C PHE A 45 3.18 23.21 17.28
N PRO A 46 2.14 23.93 16.83
CA PRO A 46 0.79 23.40 16.78
C PRO A 46 0.70 22.38 15.64
N CYS A 47 0.25 21.16 15.95
CA CYS A 47 0.11 20.09 14.98
C CYS A 47 -1.29 20.11 14.35
N SER A 48 -1.39 20.52 13.09
CA SER A 48 -2.59 20.32 12.27
C SER A 48 -2.31 19.29 11.17
N SER A 49 -3.28 18.40 10.92
CA SER A 49 -3.23 17.27 9.97
C SER A 49 -2.06 16.28 10.16
N GLY A 50 -2.26 15.19 10.92
CA GLY A 50 -1.26 14.10 10.93
C GLY A 50 -1.35 13.07 12.05
N GLU A 51 -2.55 12.60 12.40
CA GLU A 51 -2.74 11.67 13.54
C GLU A 51 -1.87 10.39 13.45
N PHE A 52 -1.63 9.89 12.24
CA PHE A 52 -0.76 8.73 11.99
C PHE A 52 0.74 8.99 12.27
N CYS A 53 1.22 10.23 12.11
CA CYS A 53 2.59 10.61 12.45
C CYS A 53 2.76 10.78 13.97
N CYS A 54 1.74 11.34 14.64
CA CYS A 54 1.71 11.45 16.09
C CYS A 54 1.71 10.08 16.77
N PHE A 55 1.05 9.08 16.19
CA PHE A 55 1.04 7.69 16.68
C PHE A 55 2.46 7.10 16.77
N PHE A 56 3.22 7.10 15.67
CA PHE A 56 4.62 6.63 15.68
C PHE A 56 5.52 7.46 16.59
N TRP A 57 5.33 8.79 16.66
CA TRP A 57 6.12 9.64 17.53
C TRP A 57 5.89 9.33 19.02
N ASN A 58 4.63 9.22 19.45
CA ASN A 58 4.26 8.98 20.85
C ASN A 58 4.69 7.59 21.33
N ILE A 59 4.64 6.57 20.47
CA ILE A 59 5.20 5.24 20.77
C ILE A 59 6.68 5.35 21.13
N CYS A 60 7.45 6.11 20.35
CA CYS A 60 8.90 6.17 20.51
C CYS A 60 9.33 7.02 21.70
N SER A 61 8.68 8.17 21.95
CA SER A 61 8.95 8.99 23.14
C SER A 61 8.70 8.21 24.44
N CYS A 62 7.60 7.44 24.50
CA CYS A 62 7.25 6.64 25.68
C CYS A 62 8.21 5.45 25.92
N ILE A 63 8.84 4.93 24.86
CA ILE A 63 9.89 3.90 24.97
C ILE A 63 11.21 4.49 25.51
N THR A 64 11.59 5.71 25.11
CA THR A 64 12.82 6.35 25.61
C THR A 64 12.79 6.76 27.09
N GLU A 65 11.62 7.03 27.67
CA GLU A 65 11.49 7.40 29.10
C GLU A 65 11.44 6.21 30.07
N LYS A 66 11.36 4.97 29.60
CA LYS A 66 11.07 3.78 30.43
C LYS A 66 12.09 2.64 30.34
N ILE A 67 13.35 2.94 30.07
CA ILE A 67 14.44 1.94 30.13
C ILE A 67 15.18 2.10 31.47
N PRO A 68 14.92 1.25 32.48
CA PRO A 68 15.81 1.14 33.63
C PRO A 68 17.12 0.49 33.21
N GLU A 69 18.23 0.93 33.80
CA GLU A 69 19.56 0.39 33.55
C GLU A 69 19.64 -1.09 33.99
N GLY A 70 19.77 -2.01 33.03
CA GLY A 70 19.95 -3.44 33.31
C GLY A 70 19.20 -4.46 32.44
N VAL A 71 18.39 -4.05 31.46
CA VAL A 71 17.60 -5.00 30.64
C VAL A 71 18.36 -5.54 29.41
N ASN A 72 18.30 -6.86 29.22
CA ASN A 72 19.11 -7.67 28.30
C ASN A 72 19.10 -7.30 26.80
N PHE A 73 20.16 -7.76 26.12
CA PHE A 73 20.56 -7.54 24.72
C PHE A 73 19.45 -7.52 23.63
N SER A 74 18.33 -8.23 23.79
CA SER A 74 17.26 -8.26 22.77
C SER A 74 16.43 -6.97 22.71
N ALA A 75 16.27 -6.26 23.82
CA ALA A 75 15.60 -4.95 23.82
C ALA A 75 16.48 -3.89 23.14
N ALA A 76 17.80 -3.95 23.33
CA ALA A 76 18.77 -3.07 22.69
C ALA A 76 18.83 -3.27 21.17
N SER A 77 18.85 -4.53 20.69
CA SER A 77 18.82 -4.81 19.25
C SER A 77 17.51 -4.30 18.62
N LEU A 78 16.36 -4.54 19.25
CA LEU A 78 15.07 -4.03 18.75
C LEU A 78 15.00 -2.49 18.77
N CYS A 79 15.60 -1.84 19.78
CA CYS A 79 15.66 -0.37 19.87
C CYS A 79 16.56 0.24 18.77
N CYS A 80 17.67 -0.40 18.41
CA CYS A 80 18.49 0.00 17.26
C CYS A 80 17.70 -0.11 15.93
N HIS A 81 17.07 -1.27 15.66
CA HIS A 81 16.26 -1.46 14.46
C HIS A 81 15.04 -0.51 14.41
N GLY A 82 14.44 -0.22 15.56
CA GLY A 82 13.39 0.79 15.71
C GLY A 82 13.89 2.20 15.38
N ARG A 83 15.03 2.63 15.94
CA ARG A 83 15.65 3.94 15.63
C ARG A 83 16.02 4.07 14.16
N GLU A 84 16.51 3.02 13.52
CA GLU A 84 16.78 2.99 12.07
C GLU A 84 15.49 3.10 11.23
N ALA A 85 14.43 2.37 11.58
CA ALA A 85 13.13 2.48 10.91
C ALA A 85 12.50 3.87 11.10
N ILE A 86 12.62 4.47 12.29
CA ILE A 86 12.23 5.85 12.57
C ILE A 86 13.09 6.82 11.76
N PHE A 87 14.38 6.59 11.59
CA PHE A 87 15.26 7.42 10.78
C PHE A 87 14.85 7.35 9.30
N LEU A 88 14.60 6.16 8.75
CA LEU A 88 14.08 5.99 7.37
C LEU A 88 12.70 6.62 7.19
N ALA A 89 11.77 6.45 8.14
CA ALA A 89 10.45 7.05 8.10
C ALA A 89 10.49 8.58 8.24
N LYS A 90 11.33 9.12 9.13
CA LYS A 90 11.59 10.57 9.29
C LYS A 90 12.31 11.14 8.08
N PHE A 91 13.26 10.43 7.48
CA PHE A 91 13.92 10.82 6.25
C PHE A 91 12.89 10.88 5.11
N TYR A 92 12.05 9.86 4.96
CA TYR A 92 11.02 9.82 3.93
C TYR A 92 9.95 10.92 4.12
N THR A 93 9.45 11.13 5.34
CA THR A 93 8.52 12.24 5.64
C THR A 93 9.18 13.62 5.54
N SER A 94 10.47 13.75 5.85
CA SER A 94 11.21 15.01 5.65
C SER A 94 11.44 15.28 4.17
N CYS A 95 11.74 14.26 3.35
CA CYS A 95 11.80 14.36 1.90
C CYS A 95 10.42 14.70 1.29
N LEU A 96 9.33 14.17 1.84
CA LEU A 96 7.95 14.51 1.45
C LEU A 96 7.56 15.94 1.84
N ASN A 97 7.89 16.38 3.05
CA ASN A 97 7.62 17.75 3.50
C ASN A 97 8.50 18.77 2.76
N LEU A 98 9.75 18.42 2.48
CA LEU A 98 10.64 19.19 1.59
C LEU A 98 10.07 19.24 0.16
N PHE A 99 9.53 18.12 -0.34
CA PHE A 99 8.86 18.05 -1.64
C PHE A 99 7.62 18.96 -1.71
N TYR A 100 6.74 18.95 -0.71
CA TYR A 100 5.57 19.85 -0.66
C TYR A 100 5.98 21.33 -0.49
N SER A 101 6.98 21.61 0.36
CA SER A 101 7.52 22.96 0.59
C SER A 101 8.17 23.55 -0.67
N LEU A 102 8.93 22.75 -1.42
CA LEU A 102 9.52 23.15 -2.71
C LEU A 102 8.47 23.23 -3.83
N ALA A 103 7.46 22.34 -3.84
CA ALA A 103 6.41 22.34 -4.85
C ALA A 103 5.52 23.60 -4.80
N GLY A 104 5.36 24.22 -3.63
CA GLY A 104 4.53 25.41 -3.43
C GLY A 104 5.19 26.76 -3.74
N LYS A 105 6.50 26.82 -3.99
CA LYS A 105 7.28 28.09 -3.99
C LYS A 105 7.96 28.48 -5.31
N LEU A 106 7.74 27.76 -6.41
CA LEU A 106 8.51 27.93 -7.66
C LEU A 106 7.61 28.15 -8.89
N PRO A 107 7.88 29.18 -9.74
CA PRO A 107 7.02 29.53 -10.87
C PRO A 107 7.00 28.45 -11.96
N LEU A 108 5.80 28.15 -12.46
CA LEU A 108 5.45 26.83 -13.01
C LEU A 108 5.94 26.52 -14.44
N ALA A 109 6.30 27.51 -15.26
CA ALA A 109 6.55 27.31 -16.68
C ALA A 109 7.97 26.79 -17.00
N GLN A 110 9.02 27.54 -16.66
CA GLN A 110 10.40 27.21 -17.05
C GLN A 110 11.04 26.11 -16.17
N LEU A 111 10.62 26.02 -14.90
CA LEU A 111 11.15 25.03 -13.95
C LEU A 111 10.54 23.62 -14.11
N ALA A 112 9.56 23.43 -15.00
CA ALA A 112 8.92 22.13 -15.22
C ALA A 112 9.92 21.04 -15.69
N HIS A 113 10.94 21.41 -16.48
CA HIS A 113 12.00 20.48 -16.89
C HIS A 113 12.96 20.18 -15.73
N LEU A 114 13.46 21.21 -15.05
CA LEU A 114 14.37 21.05 -13.91
C LEU A 114 13.73 20.25 -12.77
N ARG A 115 12.45 20.51 -12.45
CA ARG A 115 11.63 19.74 -11.50
C ARG A 115 11.53 18.26 -11.89
N LYS A 116 11.34 17.93 -13.18
CA LYS A 116 11.32 16.52 -13.64
C LYS A 116 12.68 15.85 -13.41
N TRP A 117 13.79 16.55 -13.66
CA TRP A 117 15.14 16.02 -13.42
C TRP A 117 15.49 15.90 -11.94
N LEU A 118 15.18 16.92 -11.12
CA LEU A 118 15.38 16.88 -9.66
C LEU A 118 14.60 15.72 -9.03
N LEU A 119 13.37 15.47 -9.48
CA LEU A 119 12.55 14.34 -9.04
C LEU A 119 13.07 12.98 -9.54
N ARG A 120 13.75 12.91 -10.70
CA ARG A 120 14.45 11.69 -11.14
C ARG A 120 15.69 11.44 -10.29
N LEU A 121 16.49 12.47 -10.03
CA LEU A 121 17.69 12.38 -9.20
C LEU A 121 17.37 12.02 -7.74
N LEU A 122 16.35 12.63 -7.13
CA LEU A 122 15.90 12.28 -5.78
C LEU A 122 15.42 10.82 -5.71
N LYS A 123 14.68 10.35 -6.71
CA LYS A 123 14.26 8.93 -6.80
C LYS A 123 15.44 7.99 -6.97
N ALA A 124 16.38 8.32 -7.86
CA ALA A 124 17.61 7.55 -8.04
C ALA A 124 18.43 7.50 -6.75
N GLY A 125 18.58 8.63 -6.04
CA GLY A 125 19.25 8.71 -4.75
C GLY A 125 18.59 7.85 -3.67
N ILE A 126 17.26 7.88 -3.54
CA ILE A 126 16.51 7.02 -2.61
C ILE A 126 16.68 5.53 -2.97
N SER A 127 16.58 5.18 -4.26
CA SER A 127 16.80 3.80 -4.73
C SER A 127 18.23 3.32 -4.49
N LEU A 128 19.23 4.16 -4.75
CA LEU A 128 20.65 3.85 -4.49
C LEU A 128 20.94 3.73 -2.98
N ALA A 129 20.34 4.59 -2.15
CA ALA A 129 20.45 4.51 -0.69
C ALA A 129 19.80 3.21 -0.15
N ALA A 130 18.66 2.80 -0.70
CA ALA A 130 18.03 1.52 -0.35
C ALA A 130 18.90 0.34 -0.80
N CYS A 131 19.44 0.33 -2.02
CA CYS A 131 20.38 -0.68 -2.49
C CYS A 131 21.66 -0.73 -1.64
N TYR A 132 22.18 0.42 -1.20
CA TYR A 132 23.35 0.50 -0.32
C TYR A 132 23.06 -0.03 1.10
N TYR A 133 21.90 0.30 1.67
CA TYR A 133 21.46 -0.27 2.96
C TYR A 133 21.31 -1.79 2.89
N ILE A 134 20.68 -2.29 1.82
CA ILE A 134 20.55 -3.73 1.53
C ILE A 134 21.94 -4.37 1.35
N TRP A 135 22.84 -3.74 0.60
CA TRP A 135 24.21 -4.22 0.42
C TRP A 135 24.97 -4.31 1.75
N GLN A 136 24.88 -3.29 2.61
CA GLN A 136 25.45 -3.35 3.95
C GLN A 136 24.84 -4.50 4.76
N ARG A 137 23.51 -4.71 4.72
CA ARG A 137 22.86 -5.76 5.51
C ARG A 137 23.18 -7.18 5.02
N LEU A 138 23.31 -7.38 3.71
CA LEU A 138 23.74 -8.65 3.11
C LEU A 138 25.23 -8.91 3.35
N SER A 139 26.08 -7.87 3.29
CA SER A 139 27.53 -8.00 3.52
C SER A 139 27.89 -8.15 5.01
N ALA A 140 27.04 -7.68 5.92
CA ALA A 140 27.22 -7.87 7.36
C ALA A 140 26.91 -9.32 7.80
N ASP A 141 26.09 -10.06 7.07
CA ASP A 141 25.88 -11.49 7.31
C ASP A 141 26.90 -12.31 6.51
N ALA A 142 28.07 -12.54 7.10
CA ALA A 142 29.18 -13.24 6.46
C ALA A 142 28.82 -14.65 5.94
N ARG A 143 27.72 -15.26 6.44
CA ARG A 143 27.22 -16.55 5.97
C ARG A 143 26.41 -16.46 4.68
N PHE A 144 25.83 -15.30 4.35
CA PHE A 144 24.94 -15.15 3.19
C PHE A 144 25.57 -15.62 1.87
N TRP A 145 26.81 -15.20 1.58
CA TRP A 145 27.51 -15.55 0.35
C TRP A 145 27.93 -17.02 0.29
N HIS A 146 28.15 -17.64 1.44
CA HIS A 146 28.46 -19.07 1.57
C HIS A 146 27.20 -19.92 1.37
N ASP A 147 26.11 -19.55 2.05
CA ASP A 147 24.85 -20.30 2.05
C ASP A 147 24.03 -20.10 0.77
N TRP A 148 24.32 -19.06 -0.03
CA TRP A 148 23.68 -18.83 -1.34
C TRP A 148 23.76 -20.05 -2.27
N GLN A 149 24.90 -20.75 -2.28
CA GLN A 149 25.08 -21.97 -3.07
C GLN A 149 24.23 -23.13 -2.50
N HIS A 150 24.02 -23.17 -1.18
CA HIS A 150 23.18 -24.15 -0.51
C HIS A 150 21.68 -23.92 -0.73
N TYR A 151 21.21 -22.66 -0.80
CA TYR A 151 19.81 -22.33 -1.12
C TYR A 151 19.42 -22.70 -2.56
N LEU A 152 20.39 -22.71 -3.48
CA LEU A 152 20.21 -23.17 -4.88
C LEU A 152 20.54 -24.66 -5.08
N SER A 153 20.76 -25.43 -4.00
CA SER A 153 21.03 -26.87 -4.07
C SER A 153 19.82 -27.69 -4.55
N LEU A 154 20.09 -28.89 -5.07
CA LEU A 154 19.08 -29.81 -5.58
C LEU A 154 17.99 -30.18 -4.55
N GLN A 155 18.29 -30.08 -3.25
CA GLN A 155 17.33 -30.33 -2.16
C GLN A 155 16.09 -29.42 -2.25
N HIS A 156 16.27 -28.17 -2.70
CA HIS A 156 15.21 -27.16 -2.78
C HIS A 156 14.63 -27.01 -4.20
N ALA A 157 15.17 -27.74 -5.18
CA ALA A 157 14.78 -27.62 -6.59
C ALA A 157 13.28 -27.93 -6.83
N GLY A 158 12.70 -28.87 -6.07
CA GLY A 158 11.26 -29.16 -6.17
C GLY A 158 10.36 -28.00 -5.72
N LEU A 159 10.73 -27.32 -4.63
CA LEU A 159 10.01 -26.14 -4.12
C LEU A 159 10.16 -24.94 -5.06
N LEU A 160 11.36 -24.77 -5.64
CA LEU A 160 11.63 -23.73 -6.63
C LEU A 160 10.87 -23.98 -7.93
N LEU A 161 10.86 -25.22 -8.44
CA LEU A 161 10.10 -25.61 -9.63
C LEU A 161 8.60 -25.39 -9.41
N LEU A 162 8.05 -25.82 -8.27
CA LEU A 162 6.66 -25.54 -7.91
C LEU A 162 6.39 -24.03 -7.88
N SER A 163 7.30 -23.25 -7.29
CA SER A 163 7.20 -21.79 -7.27
C SER A 163 7.22 -21.16 -8.67
N VAL A 164 7.93 -21.75 -9.65
CA VAL A 164 7.90 -21.33 -11.06
C VAL A 164 6.59 -21.74 -11.75
N LEU A 165 6.09 -22.95 -11.52
CA LEU A 165 4.81 -23.41 -12.08
C LEU A 165 3.61 -22.57 -11.59
N LEU A 166 3.65 -22.13 -10.33
CA LEU A 166 2.65 -21.22 -9.76
C LEU A 166 2.55 -19.87 -10.48
N ILE A 167 3.58 -19.44 -11.22
CA ILE A 167 3.52 -18.23 -12.07
C ILE A 167 2.44 -18.38 -13.15
N ALA A 168 2.37 -19.55 -13.80
CA ALA A 168 1.39 -19.80 -14.86
C ALA A 168 -0.04 -19.83 -14.30
N ALA A 169 -0.24 -20.50 -13.16
CA ALA A 169 -1.52 -20.51 -12.45
C ALA A 169 -1.95 -19.08 -12.06
N ASN A 170 -1.02 -18.29 -11.51
CA ASN A 170 -1.28 -16.93 -11.08
C ASN A 170 -1.84 -16.02 -12.19
N TRP A 171 -1.17 -15.96 -13.36
CA TRP A 171 -1.64 -15.14 -14.48
C TRP A 171 -2.84 -15.74 -15.20
N GLY A 172 -2.91 -17.07 -15.28
CA GLY A 172 -4.09 -17.79 -15.77
C GLY A 172 -5.35 -17.43 -14.99
N LEU A 173 -5.28 -17.35 -13.65
CA LEU A 173 -6.41 -17.00 -12.79
C LEU A 173 -6.88 -15.54 -12.95
N GLU A 174 -5.97 -14.58 -13.09
CA GLU A 174 -6.36 -13.18 -13.35
C GLU A 174 -6.92 -12.98 -14.75
N ALA A 175 -6.33 -13.63 -15.76
CA ALA A 175 -6.89 -13.68 -17.10
C ALA A 175 -8.28 -14.33 -17.11
N ALA A 176 -8.47 -15.44 -16.38
CA ALA A 176 -9.76 -16.14 -16.28
C ALA A 176 -10.81 -15.26 -15.61
N LYS A 177 -10.49 -14.65 -14.47
CA LYS A 177 -11.38 -13.73 -13.75
C LYS A 177 -11.85 -12.58 -14.65
N TRP A 178 -10.90 -11.90 -15.32
CA TRP A 178 -11.20 -10.79 -16.22
C TRP A 178 -12.00 -11.24 -17.47
N TYR A 179 -11.65 -12.40 -18.03
CA TYR A 179 -12.35 -13.04 -19.14
C TYR A 179 -13.82 -13.37 -18.82
N TYR A 180 -14.08 -14.02 -17.67
CA TYR A 180 -15.44 -14.36 -17.23
C TYR A 180 -16.33 -13.12 -16.99
N MET A 181 -15.73 -11.99 -16.62
CA MET A 181 -16.45 -10.72 -16.50
C MET A 181 -16.74 -10.06 -17.84
N LEU A 182 -15.85 -10.14 -18.84
CA LEU A 182 -16.06 -9.58 -20.19
C LEU A 182 -17.00 -10.42 -21.08
N GLN A 183 -17.08 -11.73 -20.86
CA GLN A 183 -17.95 -12.67 -21.58
C GLN A 183 -19.41 -12.21 -21.83
N PRO A 184 -20.16 -11.62 -20.88
CA PRO A 184 -21.51 -11.07 -21.15
C PRO A 184 -21.56 -10.06 -22.30
N LEU A 185 -20.64 -9.10 -22.32
CA LEU A 185 -20.62 -8.03 -23.31
C LEU A 185 -20.16 -8.54 -24.68
N HIS A 186 -19.20 -9.48 -24.70
CA HIS A 186 -18.61 -10.00 -25.94
C HIS A 186 -18.35 -11.51 -25.84
N ARG A 187 -19.36 -12.28 -26.23
CA ARG A 187 -19.34 -13.76 -26.19
C ARG A 187 -18.26 -14.39 -27.09
N GLU A 188 -17.85 -13.69 -28.14
CA GLU A 188 -16.80 -14.12 -29.09
C GLU A 188 -15.37 -13.88 -28.60
N LEU A 189 -15.18 -13.15 -27.48
CA LEU A 189 -13.86 -12.94 -26.90
C LEU A 189 -13.22 -14.30 -26.59
N LYS A 190 -11.99 -14.52 -27.06
CA LYS A 190 -11.21 -15.73 -26.76
C LYS A 190 -10.34 -15.52 -25.53
N PHE A 191 -10.20 -16.54 -24.69
CA PHE A 191 -9.35 -16.50 -23.49
C PHE A 191 -7.92 -16.04 -23.78
N GLY A 192 -7.33 -16.47 -24.91
CA GLY A 192 -5.99 -16.04 -25.33
C GLY A 192 -5.86 -14.52 -25.57
N THR A 193 -6.93 -13.84 -25.99
CA THR A 193 -6.96 -12.38 -26.11
C THR A 193 -6.99 -11.72 -24.72
N ALA A 194 -7.80 -12.25 -23.79
CA ALA A 194 -7.83 -11.77 -22.41
C ALA A 194 -6.47 -11.98 -21.70
N PHE A 195 -5.82 -13.12 -21.90
CA PHE A 195 -4.49 -13.40 -21.35
C PHE A 195 -3.43 -12.42 -21.90
N LYS A 196 -3.39 -12.20 -23.23
CA LYS A 196 -2.53 -11.19 -23.85
C LYS A 196 -2.78 -9.80 -23.30
N ALA A 197 -4.04 -9.40 -23.12
CA ALA A 197 -4.41 -8.11 -22.54
C ALA A 197 -3.92 -7.95 -21.09
N VAL A 198 -4.07 -8.97 -20.24
CA VAL A 198 -3.56 -8.95 -18.86
C VAL A 198 -2.03 -8.83 -18.83
N ILE A 199 -1.33 -9.66 -19.62
CA ILE A 199 0.14 -9.66 -19.70
C ILE A 199 0.68 -8.32 -20.25
N THR A 200 0.02 -7.75 -21.26
CA THR A 200 0.30 -6.39 -21.77
C THR A 200 0.08 -5.33 -20.69
N GLY A 201 -1.01 -5.44 -19.92
CA GLY A 201 -1.30 -4.57 -18.79
C GLY A 201 -0.24 -4.63 -17.68
N ILE A 202 0.36 -5.79 -17.42
CA ILE A 202 1.45 -5.89 -16.44
C ILE A 202 2.68 -5.13 -16.93
N ALA A 203 3.04 -5.27 -18.21
CA ALA A 203 4.16 -4.55 -18.82
C ALA A 203 3.95 -3.03 -18.78
N THR A 204 2.80 -2.52 -19.23
CA THR A 204 2.50 -1.08 -19.16
C THR A 204 2.35 -0.59 -17.72
N GLY A 205 1.80 -1.41 -16.83
CA GLY A 205 1.69 -1.14 -15.40
C GLY A 205 3.05 -0.93 -14.73
N MET A 206 4.05 -1.75 -15.08
CA MET A 206 5.41 -1.71 -14.50
C MET A 206 6.14 -0.38 -14.70
N PHE A 207 5.81 0.40 -15.74
CA PHE A 207 6.43 1.70 -15.99
C PHE A 207 5.61 2.90 -15.47
N THR A 208 4.49 2.65 -14.76
CA THR A 208 3.55 3.71 -14.34
C THR A 208 3.39 3.84 -12.82
N PRO A 209 3.08 5.05 -12.32
CA PRO A 209 2.63 5.25 -10.93
C PRO A 209 1.43 4.35 -10.60
N ASN A 210 1.45 3.71 -9.41
CA ASN A 210 0.37 2.88 -8.89
C ASN A 210 -0.25 1.89 -9.92
N ARG A 211 0.58 1.40 -10.87
CA ARG A 211 0.19 0.52 -11.98
C ARG A 211 -1.03 1.01 -12.80
N ILE A 212 -1.22 2.33 -12.92
CA ILE A 212 -2.31 2.94 -13.70
C ILE A 212 -2.23 2.54 -15.19
N GLY A 213 -1.03 2.29 -15.71
CA GLY A 213 -0.80 1.77 -17.06
C GLY A 213 -1.42 0.39 -17.30
N GLU A 214 -1.75 -0.38 -16.27
CA GLU A 214 -2.37 -1.70 -16.42
C GLU A 214 -3.77 -1.63 -17.04
N TYR A 215 -4.54 -0.60 -16.69
CA TYR A 215 -5.82 -0.30 -17.32
C TYR A 215 -5.64 0.04 -18.81
N VAL A 216 -4.59 0.80 -19.12
CA VAL A 216 -4.26 1.26 -20.48
C VAL A 216 -3.85 0.09 -21.38
N GLY A 217 -2.93 -0.77 -20.92
CA GLY A 217 -2.46 -1.94 -21.67
C GLY A 217 -3.56 -2.98 -21.92
N ARG A 218 -4.43 -3.23 -20.93
CA ARG A 218 -5.61 -4.08 -21.09
C ARG A 218 -6.63 -3.48 -22.07
N MET A 219 -6.82 -2.16 -22.05
CA MET A 219 -7.77 -1.43 -22.91
C MET A 219 -7.35 -1.43 -24.40
N TYR A 220 -6.06 -1.24 -24.72
CA TYR A 220 -5.59 -1.19 -26.11
C TYR A 220 -5.68 -2.54 -26.83
N MET A 221 -5.65 -3.65 -26.10
CA MET A 221 -5.81 -5.01 -26.65
C MET A 221 -7.27 -5.39 -26.97
N LEU A 222 -8.21 -4.46 -26.81
CA LEU A 222 -9.64 -4.68 -27.07
C LEU A 222 -10.24 -3.66 -28.06
N PRO A 223 -11.29 -4.05 -28.81
CA PRO A 223 -12.04 -3.16 -29.71
C PRO A 223 -12.59 -1.90 -29.02
N ALA A 224 -12.80 -0.84 -29.79
CA ALA A 224 -13.12 0.50 -29.26
C ALA A 224 -14.39 0.55 -28.37
N ASN A 225 -15.42 -0.23 -28.71
CA ASN A 225 -16.65 -0.38 -27.91
C ASN A 225 -16.43 -1.04 -26.54
N MET A 226 -15.45 -1.95 -26.42
CA MET A 226 -15.12 -2.65 -25.17
C MET A 226 -14.30 -1.82 -24.19
N ARG A 227 -13.66 -0.74 -24.64
CA ARG A 227 -12.61 -0.03 -23.87
C ARG A 227 -13.07 0.47 -22.50
N THR A 228 -14.29 0.97 -22.38
CA THR A 228 -14.82 1.42 -21.09
C THR A 228 -15.05 0.23 -20.14
N ALA A 229 -15.66 -0.85 -20.62
CA ALA A 229 -15.89 -2.05 -19.82
C ALA A 229 -14.57 -2.72 -19.38
N ALA A 230 -13.57 -2.72 -20.25
CA ALA A 230 -12.21 -3.20 -19.94
C ALA A 230 -11.61 -2.48 -18.73
N VAL A 231 -11.74 -1.16 -18.67
CA VAL A 231 -11.30 -0.34 -17.52
C VAL A 231 -12.15 -0.65 -16.28
N THR A 232 -13.49 -0.62 -16.41
CA THR A 232 -14.43 -0.89 -15.31
C THR A 232 -14.21 -2.26 -14.66
N TYR A 233 -14.07 -3.33 -15.45
CA TYR A 233 -13.86 -4.68 -14.92
C TYR A 233 -12.44 -4.90 -14.40
N THR A 234 -11.44 -4.16 -14.90
CA THR A 234 -10.12 -4.12 -14.27
C THR A 234 -10.18 -3.47 -12.88
N PHE A 235 -10.99 -2.42 -12.70
CA PHE A 235 -11.18 -1.77 -11.41
C PHE A 235 -11.90 -2.70 -10.41
N ILE A 236 -12.99 -3.34 -10.83
CA ILE A 236 -13.74 -4.30 -9.99
C ILE A 236 -12.86 -5.52 -9.63
N ASN A 237 -12.04 -6.02 -10.56
CA ASN A 237 -11.05 -7.07 -10.27
C ASN A 237 -10.07 -6.70 -9.15
N ARG A 238 -9.73 -5.41 -9.00
CA ARG A 238 -8.89 -4.92 -7.89
C ARG A 238 -9.67 -4.87 -6.58
N ILE A 239 -10.96 -4.50 -6.60
CA ILE A 239 -11.83 -4.57 -5.40
C ILE A 239 -11.90 -6.02 -4.90
N HIS A 240 -12.13 -6.98 -5.79
CA HIS A 240 -12.14 -8.41 -5.44
C HIS A 240 -10.82 -8.87 -4.85
N GLN A 241 -9.68 -8.45 -5.42
CA GLN A 241 -8.36 -8.81 -4.88
C GLN A 241 -8.08 -8.13 -3.52
N MET A 242 -8.47 -6.86 -3.36
CA MET A 242 -8.29 -6.09 -2.13
C MET A 242 -9.10 -6.69 -0.98
N LEU A 243 -10.35 -7.10 -1.22
CA LEU A 243 -11.17 -7.80 -0.23
C LEU A 243 -10.44 -9.02 0.35
N ILE A 244 -9.91 -9.89 -0.51
CA ILE A 244 -9.20 -11.09 -0.06
C ILE A 244 -7.93 -10.73 0.73
N THR A 245 -7.15 -9.76 0.25
CA THR A 245 -5.97 -9.27 0.98
C THR A 245 -6.33 -8.71 2.36
N LEU A 246 -7.45 -7.99 2.47
CA LEU A 246 -7.93 -7.42 3.72
C LEU A 246 -8.42 -8.51 4.69
N CYS A 247 -9.20 -9.49 4.21
CA CYS A 247 -9.65 -10.62 5.04
C CYS A 247 -8.46 -11.47 5.54
N ALA A 248 -7.51 -11.80 4.65
CA ALA A 248 -6.32 -12.55 5.04
C ALA A 248 -5.41 -11.76 6.00
N GLY A 249 -5.28 -10.45 5.79
CA GLY A 249 -4.58 -9.54 6.69
C GLY A 249 -5.25 -9.43 8.07
N ALA A 250 -6.58 -9.38 8.13
CA ALA A 250 -7.34 -9.42 9.37
C ALA A 250 -7.10 -10.73 10.14
N LEU A 251 -7.21 -11.88 9.46
CA LEU A 251 -6.92 -13.20 10.05
C LEU A 251 -5.47 -13.31 10.55
N ALA A 252 -4.51 -12.70 9.85
CA ALA A 252 -3.12 -12.66 10.28
C ALA A 252 -2.90 -11.77 11.52
N VAL A 253 -3.64 -10.66 11.64
CA VAL A 253 -3.66 -9.84 12.87
C VAL A 253 -4.24 -10.64 14.04
N GLU A 254 -5.34 -11.37 13.85
CA GLU A 254 -5.92 -12.26 14.88
C GLU A 254 -4.93 -13.36 15.29
N TYR A 255 -4.24 -13.99 14.34
CA TYR A 255 -3.20 -14.99 14.60
C TYR A 255 -2.02 -14.41 15.40
N MET A 256 -1.48 -13.26 14.98
CA MET A 256 -0.37 -12.61 15.69
C MET A 256 -0.77 -12.17 17.10
N TRP A 257 -2.00 -11.69 17.29
CA TRP A 257 -2.52 -11.36 18.61
C TRP A 257 -2.63 -12.59 19.52
N ALA A 258 -3.16 -13.70 19.01
CA ALA A 258 -3.38 -14.93 19.78
C ALA A 258 -2.08 -15.70 20.08
N CYS A 259 -1.20 -15.86 19.10
CA CYS A 259 -0.01 -16.71 19.19
C CYS A 259 1.27 -15.94 19.55
N HIS A 260 1.33 -14.63 19.26
CA HIS A 260 2.53 -13.81 19.43
C HIS A 260 2.24 -12.43 20.10
N PRO A 261 1.44 -12.37 21.18
CA PRO A 261 0.95 -11.10 21.75
C PRO A 261 2.08 -10.15 22.17
N ALA A 262 3.18 -10.68 22.70
CA ALA A 262 4.35 -9.89 23.13
C ALA A 262 5.09 -9.23 21.95
N LEU A 263 5.10 -9.85 20.77
CA LEU A 263 5.67 -9.28 19.55
C LEU A 263 4.69 -8.28 18.93
N PHE A 264 3.41 -8.63 18.85
CA PHE A 264 2.38 -7.76 18.31
C PHE A 264 2.25 -6.43 19.08
N GLY A 265 2.33 -6.49 20.42
CA GLY A 265 2.28 -5.32 21.31
C GLY A 265 3.46 -4.34 21.16
N GLN A 266 4.54 -4.71 20.48
CA GLN A 266 5.64 -3.79 20.15
C GLN A 266 5.28 -2.86 18.97
N PHE A 267 4.43 -3.32 18.07
CA PHE A 267 4.01 -2.56 16.88
C PHE A 267 2.67 -1.86 17.07
N VAL A 268 1.78 -2.42 17.91
CA VAL A 268 0.43 -1.88 18.15
C VAL A 268 0.24 -1.62 19.64
N PRO A 269 0.14 -0.34 20.07
CA PRO A 269 -0.17 0.02 21.46
C PRO A 269 -1.43 -0.69 21.96
N PRO A 270 -1.43 -1.26 23.20
CA PRO A 270 -2.54 -2.06 23.70
C PRO A 270 -3.94 -1.42 23.56
N GLY A 271 -4.06 -0.12 23.85
CA GLY A 271 -5.33 0.62 23.73
C GLY A 271 -5.84 0.82 22.30
N SER A 272 -5.02 0.55 21.27
CA SER A 272 -5.38 0.68 19.86
C SER A 272 -5.73 -0.66 19.18
N VAL A 273 -5.39 -1.79 19.81
CA VAL A 273 -5.58 -3.14 19.22
C VAL A 273 -7.05 -3.42 18.89
N LEU A 274 -7.96 -3.08 19.80
CA LEU A 274 -9.40 -3.27 19.59
C LEU A 274 -9.89 -2.45 18.38
N TRP A 275 -9.52 -1.18 18.30
CA TRP A 275 -9.91 -0.30 17.19
C TRP A 275 -9.33 -0.75 15.86
N LEU A 276 -8.08 -1.24 15.83
CA LEU A 276 -7.49 -1.83 14.63
C LEU A 276 -8.26 -3.06 14.15
N ARG A 277 -8.60 -3.99 15.05
CA ARG A 277 -9.39 -5.19 14.72
C ARG A 277 -10.78 -4.82 14.21
N LEU A 278 -11.49 -3.93 14.91
CA LEU A 278 -12.81 -3.43 14.49
C LEU A 278 -12.75 -2.75 13.11
N ALA A 279 -11.74 -1.92 12.85
CA ALA A 279 -11.56 -1.25 11.56
C ALA A 279 -11.27 -2.25 10.42
N LEU A 280 -10.45 -3.28 10.66
CA LEU A 280 -10.16 -4.32 9.67
C LEU A 280 -11.42 -5.14 9.35
N TRP A 281 -12.18 -5.58 10.35
CA TRP A 281 -13.42 -6.34 10.14
C TRP A 281 -14.54 -5.50 9.53
N ALA A 282 -14.71 -4.25 9.94
CA ALA A 282 -15.62 -3.31 9.27
C ALA A 282 -15.22 -3.09 7.80
N GLY A 283 -13.92 -2.95 7.53
CA GLY A 283 -13.38 -2.89 6.17
C GLY A 283 -13.65 -4.16 5.36
N CYS A 284 -13.59 -5.35 5.97
CA CYS A 284 -13.96 -6.61 5.32
C CYS A 284 -15.45 -6.64 4.95
N ILE A 285 -16.34 -6.18 5.83
CA ILE A 285 -17.79 -6.11 5.59
C ILE A 285 -18.10 -5.12 4.44
N LEU A 286 -17.51 -3.92 4.49
CA LEU A 286 -17.66 -2.91 3.43
C LEU A 286 -17.11 -3.42 2.09
N GLY A 287 -15.90 -4.01 2.11
CA GLY A 287 -15.27 -4.61 0.93
C GLY A 287 -16.09 -5.75 0.34
N ALA A 288 -16.71 -6.60 1.18
CA ALA A 288 -17.61 -7.67 0.75
C ALA A 288 -18.88 -7.10 0.08
N GLY A 289 -19.47 -6.05 0.66
CA GLY A 289 -20.57 -5.32 0.04
C GLY A 289 -20.21 -4.78 -1.34
N MET A 290 -19.07 -4.08 -1.46
CA MET A 290 -18.58 -3.51 -2.72
C MET A 290 -18.21 -4.58 -3.76
N ALA A 291 -17.68 -5.73 -3.32
CA ALA A 291 -17.28 -6.85 -4.18
C ALA A 291 -18.47 -7.63 -4.74
N LEU A 292 -19.48 -7.90 -3.91
CA LEU A 292 -20.65 -8.73 -4.24
C LEU A 292 -21.83 -7.91 -4.79
N ARG A 293 -21.88 -6.61 -4.52
CA ARG A 293 -22.89 -5.67 -5.05
C ARG A 293 -22.24 -4.39 -5.61
N PRO A 294 -21.42 -4.47 -6.68
CA PRO A 294 -20.79 -3.30 -7.29
C PRO A 294 -21.82 -2.31 -7.88
N GLN A 295 -23.10 -2.67 -8.03
CA GLN A 295 -24.18 -1.78 -8.46
C GLN A 295 -24.35 -0.57 -7.52
N TRP A 296 -23.85 -0.62 -6.29
CA TRP A 296 -23.79 0.56 -5.41
C TRP A 296 -22.95 1.69 -6.02
N PHE A 297 -21.95 1.37 -6.86
CA PHE A 297 -21.23 2.38 -7.65
C PHE A 297 -22.07 2.93 -8.81
N SER A 298 -23.06 2.20 -9.35
CA SER A 298 -23.91 2.73 -10.42
C SER A 298 -24.78 3.88 -9.94
N TRP A 299 -25.16 3.91 -8.66
CA TRP A 299 -25.75 5.06 -7.98
C TRP A 299 -24.76 6.22 -7.82
N LEU A 300 -23.56 5.97 -7.29
CA LEU A 300 -22.54 7.01 -7.14
C LEU A 300 -22.17 7.70 -8.47
N LEU A 301 -22.11 6.94 -9.57
CA LEU A 301 -21.85 7.47 -10.91
C LEU A 301 -22.98 8.37 -11.46
N GLN A 302 -24.20 8.33 -10.90
CA GLN A 302 -25.30 9.23 -11.29
C GLN A 302 -25.08 10.67 -10.80
N LEU A 303 -24.22 10.87 -9.80
CA LEU A 303 -23.83 12.20 -9.30
C LEU A 303 -22.79 12.90 -10.20
N LEU A 304 -22.23 12.18 -11.18
CA LEU A 304 -21.30 12.74 -12.17
C LEU A 304 -22.06 13.29 -13.39
N PRO A 305 -21.50 14.26 -14.13
CA PRO A 305 -22.07 14.71 -15.38
C PRO A 305 -22.23 13.55 -16.37
N ALA A 306 -23.28 13.60 -17.20
CA ALA A 306 -23.71 12.52 -18.09
C ALA A 306 -22.79 12.28 -19.31
N TYR A 307 -21.48 12.28 -19.11
CA TYR A 307 -20.50 11.94 -20.15
C TYR A 307 -20.69 10.50 -20.64
N ALA A 308 -20.52 10.28 -21.95
CA ALA A 308 -20.75 8.97 -22.57
C ALA A 308 -19.88 7.83 -21.99
N TRP A 309 -18.72 8.14 -21.40
CA TRP A 309 -17.90 7.13 -20.69
C TRP A 309 -18.47 6.74 -19.32
N VAL A 310 -19.12 7.66 -18.60
CA VAL A 310 -19.78 7.39 -17.32
C VAL A 310 -20.95 6.45 -17.54
N GLN A 311 -21.80 6.74 -18.54
CA GLN A 311 -22.96 5.91 -18.87
C GLN A 311 -22.55 4.50 -19.32
N ARG A 312 -21.50 4.37 -20.15
CA ARG A 312 -20.94 3.06 -20.54
C ARG A 312 -20.33 2.31 -19.35
N ALA A 313 -19.67 3.00 -18.42
CA ALA A 313 -19.13 2.37 -17.21
C ALA A 313 -20.26 1.88 -16.29
N ARG A 314 -21.33 2.67 -16.17
CA ARG A 314 -22.55 2.34 -15.41
C ARG A 314 -23.24 1.10 -15.97
N GLN A 315 -23.49 1.04 -17.28
CA GLN A 315 -24.07 -0.12 -17.97
C GLN A 315 -23.27 -1.39 -17.71
N ALA A 316 -21.94 -1.33 -17.85
CA ALA A 316 -21.06 -2.47 -17.55
C ALA A 316 -21.17 -2.93 -16.08
N ILE A 317 -21.30 -2.02 -15.11
CA ILE A 317 -21.53 -2.39 -13.70
C ILE A 317 -22.89 -3.10 -13.52
N GLU A 318 -23.94 -2.58 -14.15
CA GLU A 318 -25.31 -3.09 -14.03
C GLU A 318 -25.45 -4.50 -14.65
N GLU A 319 -24.65 -4.85 -15.66
CA GLU A 319 -24.60 -6.20 -16.24
C GLU A 319 -23.95 -7.29 -15.35
N LEU A 320 -23.22 -6.91 -14.29
CA LEU A 320 -22.54 -7.87 -13.42
C LEU A 320 -23.49 -8.48 -12.39
N HIS A 321 -23.89 -9.73 -12.63
CA HIS A 321 -24.86 -10.45 -11.79
C HIS A 321 -24.22 -11.55 -10.92
N GLY A 322 -24.89 -11.86 -9.79
CA GLY A 322 -24.34 -12.55 -8.61
C GLY A 322 -23.40 -13.73 -8.86
N ARG A 323 -23.79 -14.72 -9.69
CA ARG A 323 -22.94 -15.91 -9.95
C ARG A 323 -21.57 -15.55 -10.53
N ARG A 324 -21.47 -14.54 -11.41
CA ARG A 324 -20.19 -14.09 -11.98
C ARG A 324 -19.34 -13.37 -10.92
N LEU A 325 -19.96 -12.57 -10.06
CA LEU A 325 -19.27 -11.87 -8.96
C LEU A 325 -18.74 -12.85 -7.91
N GLY A 326 -19.54 -13.83 -7.49
CA GLY A 326 -19.11 -14.89 -6.59
C GLY A 326 -17.94 -15.71 -7.15
N LEU A 327 -17.99 -16.07 -8.44
CA LEU A 327 -16.87 -16.72 -9.14
C LEU A 327 -15.63 -15.82 -9.23
N ALA A 328 -15.78 -14.51 -9.47
CA ALA A 328 -14.65 -13.58 -9.54
C ALA A 328 -13.98 -13.35 -8.16
N VAL A 329 -14.76 -13.34 -7.08
CA VAL A 329 -14.24 -13.34 -5.70
C VAL A 329 -13.54 -14.67 -5.39
N GLY A 330 -14.14 -15.81 -5.73
CA GLY A 330 -13.52 -17.14 -5.57
C GLY A 330 -12.20 -17.30 -6.34
N LEU A 331 -12.13 -16.83 -7.59
CA LEU A 331 -10.89 -16.79 -8.37
C LEU A 331 -9.84 -15.84 -7.77
N SER A 332 -10.27 -14.73 -7.15
CA SER A 332 -9.36 -13.84 -6.41
C SER A 332 -8.84 -14.47 -5.12
N ALA A 333 -9.64 -15.29 -4.44
CA ALA A 333 -9.24 -16.08 -3.28
C ALA A 333 -8.21 -17.16 -3.67
N LEU A 334 -8.48 -17.90 -4.74
CA LEU A 334 -7.55 -18.91 -5.27
C LEU A 334 -6.23 -18.27 -5.75
N ARG A 335 -6.29 -17.13 -6.44
CA ARG A 335 -5.10 -16.37 -6.86
C ARG A 335 -4.29 -15.84 -5.67
N TYR A 336 -4.95 -15.36 -4.62
CA TYR A 336 -4.27 -14.99 -3.37
C TYR A 336 -3.57 -16.20 -2.75
N GLY A 337 -4.24 -17.36 -2.68
CA GLY A 337 -3.65 -18.61 -2.21
C GLY A 337 -2.40 -19.00 -3.01
N VAL A 338 -2.45 -18.92 -4.34
CA VAL A 338 -1.29 -19.14 -5.22
C VAL A 338 -0.13 -18.21 -4.86
N PHE A 339 -0.35 -16.90 -4.75
CA PHE A 339 0.70 -15.95 -4.34
C PHE A 339 1.25 -16.21 -2.94
N ALA A 340 0.37 -16.53 -1.99
CA ALA A 340 0.77 -16.76 -0.60
C ALA A 340 1.60 -18.04 -0.47
N THR A 341 1.15 -19.14 -1.06
CA THR A 341 1.90 -20.40 -1.15
C THR A 341 3.24 -20.19 -1.85
N GLN A 342 3.28 -19.47 -2.97
CA GLN A 342 4.54 -19.19 -3.68
C GLN A 342 5.53 -18.39 -2.82
N TYR A 343 5.05 -17.42 -2.02
CA TYR A 343 5.91 -16.67 -1.11
C TYR A 343 6.44 -17.55 0.03
N VAL A 344 5.56 -18.35 0.65
CA VAL A 344 5.93 -19.30 1.71
C VAL A 344 6.92 -20.36 1.21
N LEU A 345 6.73 -20.91 0.01
CA LEU A 345 7.70 -21.82 -0.62
C LEU A 345 9.07 -21.16 -0.77
N LEU A 346 9.12 -19.91 -1.24
CA LEU A 346 10.38 -19.16 -1.35
C LEU A 346 11.01 -18.86 0.02
N MET A 347 10.22 -18.63 1.07
CA MET A 347 10.75 -18.51 2.44
C MET A 347 11.46 -19.81 2.87
N TYR A 348 10.85 -20.98 2.64
CA TYR A 348 11.47 -22.27 2.94
C TYR A 348 12.75 -22.51 2.11
N VAL A 349 12.74 -22.18 0.81
CA VAL A 349 13.94 -22.26 -0.06
C VAL A 349 15.10 -21.43 0.49
N PHE A 350 14.83 -20.25 1.06
CA PHE A 350 15.84 -19.36 1.64
C PHE A 350 16.03 -19.54 3.16
N GLY A 351 15.76 -20.74 3.70
CA GLY A 351 16.15 -21.12 5.06
C GLY A 351 15.17 -20.79 6.18
N TYR A 352 13.91 -20.45 5.88
CA TYR A 352 12.88 -20.37 6.91
C TYR A 352 12.52 -21.78 7.43
N GLY A 353 12.82 -22.07 8.69
CA GLY A 353 12.59 -23.41 9.28
C GLY A 353 11.40 -23.52 10.25
N GLN A 354 10.59 -22.47 10.41
CA GLN A 354 9.49 -22.47 11.40
C GLN A 354 8.14 -22.90 10.78
N GLY A 355 7.06 -22.83 11.56
CA GLY A 355 5.74 -23.33 11.18
C GLY A 355 5.03 -22.54 10.07
N VAL A 356 4.34 -23.27 9.17
CA VAL A 356 3.64 -22.72 7.99
C VAL A 356 2.61 -21.64 8.35
N ALA A 357 1.95 -21.74 9.51
CA ALA A 357 0.98 -20.75 9.97
C ALA A 357 1.61 -19.36 10.18
N ALA A 358 2.80 -19.28 10.77
CA ALA A 358 3.53 -18.02 10.93
C ALA A 358 4.04 -17.49 9.58
N ALA A 359 4.46 -18.37 8.66
CA ALA A 359 4.83 -17.98 7.28
C ALA A 359 3.66 -17.33 6.53
N LEU A 360 2.46 -17.93 6.62
CA LEU A 360 1.23 -17.40 6.04
C LEU A 360 0.80 -16.08 6.70
N ALA A 361 0.91 -15.96 8.03
CA ALA A 361 0.59 -14.73 8.75
C ALA A 361 1.53 -13.58 8.35
N MET A 362 2.85 -13.80 8.31
CA MET A 362 3.83 -12.81 7.81
C MET A 362 3.54 -12.40 6.37
N THR A 363 3.29 -13.38 5.49
CA THR A 363 2.94 -13.16 4.09
C THR A 363 1.70 -12.28 3.96
N ALA A 364 0.65 -12.57 4.73
CA ALA A 364 -0.59 -11.82 4.70
C ALA A 364 -0.45 -10.39 5.25
N LEU A 365 0.33 -10.19 6.32
CA LEU A 365 0.65 -8.85 6.85
C LEU A 365 1.48 -8.03 5.85
N ILE A 366 2.48 -8.62 5.20
CA ILE A 366 3.27 -7.95 4.16
C ILE A 366 2.37 -7.53 3.00
N PHE A 367 1.45 -8.39 2.55
CA PHE A 367 0.50 -8.06 1.49
C PHE A 367 -0.52 -6.98 1.91
N LEU A 368 -1.00 -7.01 3.16
CA LEU A 368 -1.89 -5.98 3.72
C LEU A 368 -1.19 -4.61 3.79
N VAL A 369 -0.01 -4.53 4.41
CA VAL A 369 0.72 -3.25 4.53
C VAL A 369 1.12 -2.73 3.14
N LYS A 370 1.53 -3.62 2.23
CA LYS A 370 1.82 -3.26 0.84
C LYS A 370 0.58 -2.72 0.10
N SER A 371 -0.63 -3.17 0.43
CA SER A 371 -1.85 -2.66 -0.23
C SER A 371 -2.30 -1.28 0.27
N LEU A 372 -1.80 -0.83 1.43
CA LEU A 372 -2.10 0.50 2.00
C LEU A 372 -1.17 1.60 1.48
N ILE A 373 0.05 1.26 1.05
CA ILE A 373 1.07 2.24 0.65
C ILE A 373 1.02 2.48 -0.87
N PRO A 374 0.76 3.71 -1.35
CA PRO A 374 0.72 4.01 -2.78
C PRO A 374 2.12 4.12 -3.39
N PHE A 375 2.59 3.07 -4.05
CA PHE A 375 3.95 3.02 -4.62
C PHE A 375 4.07 3.55 -6.06
N LEU A 376 5.28 4.02 -6.39
CA LEU A 376 5.76 4.14 -7.77
C LEU A 376 6.56 2.89 -8.13
N ALA A 377 6.33 2.27 -9.28
CA ALA A 377 6.90 0.95 -9.61
C ALA A 377 8.45 0.85 -9.53
N VAL A 378 9.19 1.93 -9.80
CA VAL A 378 10.67 1.97 -9.64
C VAL A 378 11.09 2.15 -8.16
N ALA A 379 10.24 2.80 -7.35
CA ALA A 379 10.41 2.89 -5.90
C ALA A 379 9.77 1.70 -5.13
N GLU A 380 9.15 0.73 -5.82
CA GLU A 380 8.74 -0.55 -5.20
C GLU A 380 9.96 -1.41 -4.85
N LEU A 381 11.09 -1.24 -5.56
CA LEU A 381 12.39 -1.84 -5.23
C LEU A 381 13.00 -1.14 -4.02
N GLY A 382 13.41 -1.90 -3.03
CA GLY A 382 13.89 -1.41 -1.74
C GLY A 382 12.78 -1.37 -0.69
N VAL A 383 11.67 -0.67 -0.95
CA VAL A 383 10.63 -0.47 0.09
C VAL A 383 9.87 -1.77 0.41
N ARG A 384 9.61 -2.64 -0.59
CA ARG A 384 9.00 -3.95 -0.32
C ARG A 384 9.94 -4.87 0.45
N GLU A 385 11.24 -4.83 0.18
CA GLU A 385 12.25 -5.61 0.89
C GLU A 385 12.41 -5.11 2.33
N SER A 386 12.48 -3.80 2.56
CA SER A 386 12.48 -3.22 3.91
C SER A 386 11.22 -3.61 4.70
N LEU A 387 10.04 -3.59 4.08
CA LEU A 387 8.81 -4.06 4.71
C LEU A 387 8.90 -5.55 5.10
N ALA A 388 9.41 -6.41 4.21
CA ALA A 388 9.59 -7.83 4.51
C ALA A 388 10.60 -8.06 5.63
N ILE A 389 11.74 -7.35 5.62
CA ILE A 389 12.76 -7.43 6.68
C ILE A 389 12.17 -6.99 8.04
N ILE A 390 11.34 -5.95 8.08
CA ILE A 390 10.67 -5.51 9.32
C ILE A 390 9.67 -6.56 9.82
N VAL A 391 8.74 -7.01 8.97
CA VAL A 391 7.67 -7.93 9.37
C VAL A 391 8.20 -9.33 9.69
N MET A 392 9.15 -9.84 8.91
CA MET A 392 9.73 -11.16 9.16
C MET A 392 10.80 -11.14 10.26
N GLY A 393 11.57 -10.06 10.37
CA GLY A 393 12.55 -9.88 11.46
C GLY A 393 11.90 -9.86 12.85
N ALA A 394 10.65 -9.39 12.95
CA ALA A 394 9.86 -9.49 14.18
C ALA A 394 9.64 -10.93 14.67
N LEU A 395 9.66 -11.91 13.77
CA LEU A 395 9.55 -13.36 14.05
C LEU A 395 10.91 -14.08 13.89
N SER A 396 12.01 -13.35 14.10
CA SER A 396 13.39 -13.86 14.07
C SER A 396 13.82 -14.50 12.76
N VAL A 397 13.19 -14.12 11.63
CA VAL A 397 13.64 -14.50 10.29
C VAL A 397 14.82 -13.62 9.88
N THR A 398 15.81 -14.20 9.20
CA THR A 398 17.01 -13.45 8.78
C THR A 398 16.65 -12.41 7.71
N ALA A 399 17.40 -11.31 7.67
CA ALA A 399 17.25 -10.29 6.64
C ALA A 399 17.54 -10.85 5.23
N ALA A 400 18.45 -11.82 5.12
CA ALA A 400 18.73 -12.55 3.89
C ALA A 400 17.50 -13.32 3.39
N THR A 401 16.89 -14.16 4.24
CA THR A 401 15.68 -14.93 3.91
C THR A 401 14.53 -14.00 3.46
N ALA A 402 14.31 -12.90 4.19
CA ALA A 402 13.27 -11.92 3.87
C ALA A 402 13.53 -11.19 2.55
N PHE A 403 14.77 -10.75 2.30
CA PHE A 403 15.17 -10.10 1.06
C PHE A 403 15.00 -11.04 -0.15
N CYS A 404 15.57 -12.24 -0.10
CA CYS A 404 15.64 -13.15 -1.23
C CYS A 404 14.26 -13.67 -1.63
N SER A 405 13.45 -14.09 -0.64
CA SER A 405 12.07 -14.54 -0.90
C SER A 405 11.22 -13.44 -1.53
N THR A 406 11.29 -12.20 -1.04
CA THR A 406 10.58 -11.04 -1.61
C THR A 406 11.05 -10.72 -3.02
N PHE A 407 12.36 -10.72 -3.25
CA PHE A 407 12.97 -10.35 -4.52
C PHE A 407 12.65 -11.37 -5.62
N VAL A 408 12.81 -12.67 -5.34
CA VAL A 408 12.48 -13.74 -6.29
C VAL A 408 10.97 -13.80 -6.55
N LEU A 409 10.13 -13.58 -5.53
CA LEU A 409 8.68 -13.47 -5.73
C LEU A 409 8.32 -12.33 -6.70
N TYR A 410 8.99 -11.19 -6.63
CA TYR A 410 8.78 -10.07 -7.56
C TYR A 410 9.34 -10.33 -8.96
N LEU A 411 10.51 -10.96 -9.07
CA LEU A 411 11.08 -11.41 -10.35
C LEU A 411 10.07 -12.31 -11.08
N PHE A 412 9.54 -13.31 -10.38
CA PHE A 412 8.56 -14.26 -10.88
C PHE A 412 7.18 -13.63 -11.20
N ASN A 413 6.70 -12.70 -10.35
CA ASN A 413 5.34 -12.16 -10.46
C ASN A 413 5.22 -10.72 -11.00
N VAL A 414 6.30 -10.11 -11.47
CA VAL A 414 6.24 -8.78 -12.10
C VAL A 414 7.17 -8.72 -13.29
N ILE A 415 8.46 -9.05 -13.10
CA ILE A 415 9.46 -8.88 -14.16
C ILE A 415 9.22 -9.87 -15.31
N LEU A 416 9.18 -11.18 -15.04
CA LEU A 416 8.96 -12.20 -16.07
C LEU A 416 7.68 -11.97 -16.90
N PRO A 417 6.48 -11.76 -16.31
CA PRO A 417 5.28 -11.46 -17.10
C PRO A 417 5.35 -10.10 -17.81
N ALA A 418 6.01 -9.08 -17.25
CA ALA A 418 6.19 -7.79 -17.94
C ALA A 418 7.09 -7.92 -19.19
N LEU A 419 8.14 -8.73 -19.14
CA LEU A 419 9.00 -9.00 -20.30
C LEU A 419 8.21 -9.69 -21.43
N LEU A 420 7.36 -10.66 -21.10
CA LEU A 420 6.44 -11.28 -22.07
C LEU A 420 5.40 -10.27 -22.61
N GLY A 421 4.92 -9.35 -21.77
CA GLY A 421 4.00 -8.29 -22.16
C GLY A 421 4.60 -7.25 -23.09
N LEU A 422 5.90 -6.94 -22.94
CA LEU A 422 6.60 -5.97 -23.77
C LEU A 422 6.58 -6.37 -25.27
N VAL A 423 6.68 -7.67 -25.57
CA VAL A 423 6.57 -8.21 -26.94
C VAL A 423 5.22 -7.86 -27.60
N TYR A 424 4.14 -7.77 -26.81
CA TYR A 424 2.83 -7.37 -27.29
C TYR A 424 2.65 -5.84 -27.32
N VAL A 425 3.20 -5.10 -26.35
CA VAL A 425 3.22 -3.63 -26.35
C VAL A 425 3.91 -3.10 -27.61
N LEU A 426 5.06 -3.66 -27.99
CA LEU A 426 5.82 -3.28 -29.19
C LEU A 426 5.12 -3.64 -30.52
N ARG A 427 4.02 -4.41 -30.47
CA ARG A 427 3.19 -4.77 -31.63
C ARG A 427 1.89 -3.96 -31.71
N LEU A 428 1.61 -3.10 -30.73
CA LEU A 428 0.55 -2.10 -30.83
C LEU A 428 1.03 -1.00 -31.81
N LYS A 429 0.29 -0.83 -32.90
CA LYS A 429 0.43 0.32 -33.82
C LYS A 429 -0.58 1.40 -33.45
#